data_AF-I4C8E9-F1
#
_entry.id   AF-I4C8E9-F1
#
_cell.length_a   1.000
_cell.length_b   1.000
_cell.length_c   1.000
_cell.angle_alpha   90.00
_cell.angle_beta   90.00
_cell.angle_gamma   90.00
#
_symmetry.space_group_name_H-M   'P 1'
#
loop_
_entity.id
_entity.type
_entity.pdbx_description
1 polymer ?
#
loop_
_entity_poly.entity_id
_entity_poly.type
_entity_poly.pdbx_seq_one_letter_code
_entity_poly.pdbx_strand_id
1 'polypeptide(L)'
;MKKKMIPSKDRPTRPITIRMPVDVLEDLKRVAPTKDLPGYQSLIKFYIRQGLRLDLERLWESEERTKKLEAILTECGLKEEQMSKIWEALGSENPRKKTA
;
A
#
# COMPACT_ATOMS: atom_id res chain seq x y z
N MET A 1 -2.06 6.22 12.13
CA MET A 1 -2.01 7.68 11.83
C MET A 1 -2.59 7.94 10.44
N LYS A 2 -3.80 8.53 10.35
CA LYS A 2 -4.41 8.86 9.05
C LYS A 2 -3.63 10.02 8.42
N LYS A 3 -2.79 9.73 7.42
CA LYS A 3 -2.03 10.75 6.70
C LYS A 3 -3.04 11.66 5.99
N LYS A 4 -3.33 12.84 6.57
CA LYS A 4 -4.23 13.83 5.97
C LYS A 4 -3.77 14.07 4.54
N MET A 5 -4.66 13.78 3.59
CA MET A 5 -4.43 14.06 2.17
C MET A 5 -4.61 15.56 1.97
N ILE A 6 -3.56 16.32 2.30
CA ILE A 6 -3.50 17.77 2.07
C ILE A 6 -3.09 17.94 0.59
N PRO A 7 -3.89 18.61 -0.26
CA PRO A 7 -3.45 18.99 -1.59
C PRO A 7 -2.47 20.16 -1.47
N SER A 8 -1.26 19.88 -0.99
CA SER A 8 -0.17 20.85 -0.95
C SER A 8 0.32 21.07 -2.38
N LYS A 9 0.26 22.32 -2.84
CA LYS A 9 0.74 22.77 -4.16
C LYS A 9 2.22 22.43 -4.40
N ASP A 10 2.96 22.16 -3.32
CA ASP A 10 4.39 21.88 -3.28
C ASP A 10 4.71 20.42 -2.88
N ARG A 11 4.03 19.44 -3.47
CA ARG A 11 4.36 18.03 -3.20
C ARG A 11 5.55 17.57 -4.05
N PRO A 12 6.56 16.95 -3.41
CA PRO A 12 7.49 15.99 -3.97
C PRO A 12 7.15 15.31 -5.28
N THR A 13 7.57 15.76 -6.48
CA THR A 13 7.41 14.94 -7.69
C THR A 13 8.74 14.54 -8.28
N ARG A 14 8.85 13.25 -8.65
CA ARG A 14 9.99 12.72 -9.41
C ARG A 14 9.48 12.28 -10.79
N PRO A 15 10.22 12.57 -11.89
CA PRO A 15 9.90 12.03 -13.19
C PRO A 15 10.12 10.51 -13.20
N ILE A 16 9.20 9.79 -13.86
CA ILE A 16 9.32 8.36 -14.10
C ILE A 16 9.11 8.10 -15.59
N THR A 17 9.89 7.18 -16.16
CA THR A 17 9.75 6.75 -17.55
C THR A 17 9.15 5.36 -17.57
N ILE A 18 8.02 5.19 -18.24
CA ILE A 18 7.32 3.89 -18.38
C ILE A 18 7.13 3.63 -19.86
N ARG A 19 7.49 2.42 -20.31
CA ARG A 19 7.16 1.95 -21.67
C ARG A 19 5.74 1.36 -21.65
N MET A 20 4.91 1.75 -22.59
CA MET A 20 3.53 1.29 -22.69
C MET A 20 3.20 0.96 -24.16
N PRO A 21 2.39 -0.08 -24.41
CA PRO A 21 1.90 -0.35 -25.76
C PRO A 21 1.16 0.86 -26.34
N VAL A 22 1.26 1.03 -27.66
CA VAL A 22 0.68 2.19 -28.36
C VAL A 22 -0.84 2.15 -28.30
N ASP A 23 -1.43 0.96 -28.45
CA ASP A 23 -2.87 0.71 -28.33
C ASP A 23 -3.41 1.16 -26.97
N VAL A 24 -2.75 0.77 -25.87
CA VAL A 24 -3.13 1.20 -24.52
C VAL A 24 -3.06 2.72 -24.37
N LEU A 25 -2.05 3.37 -24.94
CA LEU A 25 -1.94 4.83 -24.89
C LEU A 25 -3.09 5.52 -25.63
N GLU A 26 -3.48 5.01 -26.79
CA GLU A 26 -4.61 5.53 -27.56
C GLU A 26 -5.94 5.34 -26.82
N ASP A 27 -6.15 4.19 -26.20
CA ASP A 27 -7.34 3.94 -25.39
C ASP A 27 -7.40 4.85 -24.17
N LEU A 28 -6.28 5.10 -23.50
CA LEU A 28 -6.22 6.05 -22.38
C LEU A 28 -6.58 7.48 -22.82
N LYS A 29 -6.18 7.91 -24.03
CA LYS A 29 -6.57 9.22 -24.58
C LYS A 29 -8.07 9.30 -24.83
N ARG A 30 -8.70 8.21 -25.31
CA ARG A 30 -10.15 8.13 -25.54
C ARG A 30 -10.94 8.10 -24.24
N VAL A 31 -10.44 7.41 -23.21
CA VAL A 31 -11.14 7.27 -21.92
C VAL A 31 -11.03 8.52 -21.06
N ALA A 32 -9.91 9.25 -21.10
CA ALA A 32 -9.71 10.46 -20.29
C ALA A 32 -10.89 11.47 -20.32
N PRO A 33 -11.42 11.89 -21.49
CA PRO A 33 -12.55 12.83 -21.55
C PRO A 33 -13.85 12.23 -20.99
N THR A 34 -14.06 10.91 -21.11
CA THR A 34 -15.25 10.23 -20.55
C THR A 34 -15.26 10.20 -19.01
N LYS A 35 -14.12 10.54 -18.39
CA LYS A 35 -13.94 10.60 -16.93
C LYS A 35 -13.72 12.03 -16.44
N ASP A 36 -14.02 13.04 -17.25
CA ASP A 36 -13.81 14.46 -16.95
C ASP A 36 -12.35 14.79 -16.58
N LEU A 37 -11.39 14.03 -17.11
CA LEU A 37 -9.97 14.23 -16.85
C LEU A 37 -9.31 14.92 -18.04
N PRO A 38 -8.40 15.90 -17.79
CA PRO A 38 -7.83 16.75 -18.83
C PRO A 38 -6.84 16.02 -19.77
N GLY A 39 -6.56 14.74 -19.53
CA GLY A 39 -5.70 13.94 -20.39
C GLY A 39 -5.31 12.59 -19.79
N TYR A 40 -4.68 11.75 -20.61
CA TYR A 40 -4.30 10.38 -20.23
C TYR A 40 -3.31 10.34 -19.05
N GLN A 41 -2.43 11.33 -18.90
CA GLN A 41 -1.50 11.40 -17.75
C GLN A 41 -2.24 11.57 -16.42
N SER A 42 -3.34 12.35 -16.42
CA SER A 42 -4.20 12.52 -15.24
C SER A 42 -4.98 11.24 -14.95
N LEU A 43 -5.46 10.56 -15.98
CA LEU A 43 -6.12 9.25 -15.88
C LEU A 43 -5.19 8.18 -15.29
N ILE A 44 -3.95 8.08 -15.77
CA ILE A 44 -2.94 7.16 -15.22
C ILE A 44 -2.73 7.42 -13.73
N LYS A 45 -2.51 8.69 -13.34
CA LYS A 45 -2.33 9.06 -11.93
C LYS A 45 -3.56 8.70 -11.09
N PHE A 46 -4.76 8.87 -11.64
CA PHE A 46 -6.01 8.54 -10.96
C PHE A 46 -6.15 7.03 -10.72
N TYR A 47 -5.90 6.20 -11.74
CA TYR A 47 -5.94 4.75 -11.59
C TYR A 47 -4.90 4.23 -10.60
N ILE A 48 -3.66 4.72 -10.69
CA ILE A 48 -2.61 4.34 -9.75
C ILE A 48 -3.02 4.71 -8.31
N ARG A 49 -3.56 5.91 -8.09
CA ARG A 49 -4.00 6.34 -6.75
C ARG A 49 -5.11 5.46 -6.19
N GLN A 50 -6.08 5.08 -7.02
CA GLN A 50 -7.19 4.25 -6.57
C GLN A 50 -6.74 2.85 -6.16
N GLY A 51 -5.97 2.18 -7.02
CA GLY A 51 -5.43 0.85 -6.70
C GLY A 51 -4.54 0.90 -5.46
N LEU A 52 -3.59 1.85 -5.45
CA LEU A 52 -2.65 1.97 -4.34
C LEU A 52 -3.31 2.30 -3.01
N ARG A 53 -4.42 3.06 -3.00
CA ARG A 53 -5.14 3.33 -1.75
C ARG A 53 -5.71 2.04 -1.16
N LEU A 54 -6.34 1.21 -1.99
CA LEU A 54 -6.90 -0.06 -1.55
C LEU A 54 -5.82 -1.03 -1.05
N ASP A 55 -4.70 -1.11 -1.76
CA ASP A 55 -3.58 -1.96 -1.33
C ASP A 55 -2.94 -1.46 -0.03
N LEU A 56 -2.78 -0.15 0.13
CA LEU A 56 -2.28 0.44 1.37
C LEU A 56 -3.24 0.24 2.54
N GLU A 57 -4.56 0.35 2.32
CA GLU A 57 -5.57 0.06 3.35
C GLU A 57 -5.44 -1.40 3.82
N ARG A 58 -5.31 -2.35 2.90
CA ARG A 58 -5.08 -3.77 3.23
C ARG A 58 -3.78 -4.01 3.98
N LEU A 59 -2.70 -3.35 3.57
CA LEU A 59 -1.41 -3.43 4.26
C LEU A 59 -1.52 -2.87 5.69
N TRP A 60 -2.18 -1.72 5.86
CA TRP A 60 -2.40 -1.16 7.19
C TRP A 60 -3.25 -2.05 8.07
N GLU A 61 -4.33 -2.60 7.55
CA GLU A 61 -5.15 -3.56 8.30
C GLU A 61 -4.34 -4.78 8.73
N SER A 62 -3.48 -5.30 7.85
CA SER A 62 -2.58 -6.41 8.18
C SER A 62 -1.59 -6.02 9.27
N GLU A 63 -0.92 -4.86 9.17
CA GLU A 63 0.04 -4.38 10.16
C GLU A 63 -0.59 -4.00 11.51
N GLU A 64 -1.81 -3.45 11.52
CA GLU A 64 -2.53 -3.15 12.76
C GLU A 64 -3.01 -4.44 13.44
N ARG A 65 -3.41 -5.45 12.66
CA ARG A 65 -3.79 -6.77 13.19
C ARG A 65 -2.59 -7.48 13.79
N THR A 66 -1.42 -7.47 13.14
CA THR A 66 -0.21 -8.08 13.70
C THR A 66 0.22 -7.40 14.99
N LYS A 67 0.21 -6.06 15.05
CA LYS A 67 0.53 -5.32 16.29
C LYS A 67 -0.44 -5.59 17.44
N LYS A 68 -1.76 -5.65 17.15
CA LYS A 68 -2.76 -6.02 18.16
C LYS A 68 -2.55 -7.43 18.67
N LEU A 69 -2.25 -8.37 17.76
CA LEU A 69 -1.95 -9.74 18.12
C LEU A 69 -0.70 -9.81 19.01
N GLU A 70 0.38 -9.09 18.67
CA GLU A 70 1.57 -9.00 19.53
C GLU A 70 1.29 -8.45 20.91
N ALA A 71 0.46 -7.40 21.01
CA ALA A 71 0.08 -6.81 22.30
C ALA A 71 -0.67 -7.83 23.17
N ILE A 72 -1.65 -8.54 22.61
CA ILE A 72 -2.42 -9.58 23.32
C ILE A 72 -1.49 -10.72 23.75
N LEU A 73 -0.63 -11.21 22.86
CA LEU A 73 0.28 -12.31 23.16
C LEU A 73 1.31 -11.94 24.24
N THR A 74 1.75 -10.68 24.26
CA THR A 74 2.63 -10.14 25.31
C THR A 74 1.89 -10.03 26.65
N GLU A 75 0.63 -9.57 26.64
CA GLU A 75 -0.22 -9.46 27.82
C GLU A 75 -0.55 -10.84 28.42
N CYS A 76 -0.62 -11.88 27.58
CA CYS A 76 -0.74 -13.28 28.02
C CYS A 76 0.56 -13.88 28.59
N GLY A 77 1.68 -13.15 28.63
CA GLY A 77 2.92 -13.60 29.27
C GLY A 77 3.64 -14.74 28.54
N LEU A 78 3.45 -14.87 27.22
CA LEU A 78 4.03 -15.96 26.44
C LEU A 78 5.56 -15.82 26.32
N LYS A 79 6.27 -16.94 26.57
CA LYS A 79 7.73 -17.04 26.36
C LYS A 79 8.08 -16.90 24.87
N GLU A 80 9.25 -16.38 24.56
CA GLU A 80 9.71 -16.15 23.17
C GLU A 80 9.67 -17.40 22.28
N GLU A 81 9.89 -18.58 22.86
CA GLU A 81 9.82 -19.86 22.15
C GLU A 81 8.40 -20.17 21.64
N GLN A 82 7.36 -19.79 22.38
CA GLN A 82 5.97 -19.97 21.96
C GLN A 82 5.56 -18.92 20.93
N MET A 83 6.07 -17.69 21.07
CA MET A 83 5.91 -16.63 20.08
C MET A 83 6.48 -17.05 18.72
N SER A 84 7.66 -17.69 18.71
CA SER A 84 8.28 -18.18 17.48
C SER A 84 7.44 -19.25 16.78
N LYS A 85 6.83 -20.18 17.52
CA LYS A 85 5.95 -21.22 16.95
C LYS A 85 4.65 -20.64 16.38
N ILE A 86 4.10 -19.62 17.03
CA ILE A 86 2.87 -18.96 16.56
C ILE A 86 3.13 -18.20 15.25
N TRP A 87 4.24 -17.47 15.16
CA TRP A 87 4.61 -16.78 13.92
C TRP A 87 4.93 -17.74 12.76
N GLU A 88 5.59 -18.86 13.05
CA GLU A 88 5.85 -19.92 12.07
C GLU A 88 4.55 -20.54 11.54
N ALA A 89 3.58 -20.81 12.43
CA ALA A 89 2.26 -21.34 12.04
C ALA A 89 1.41 -20.34 11.24
N LEU A 90 1.59 -19.03 11.47
CA LEU A 90 0.89 -17.97 10.74
C LEU A 90 1.50 -17.67 9.36
N GLY A 91 2.62 -18.30 8.99
CA GLY A 91 3.27 -18.10 7.69
C GLY A 91 3.77 -16.67 7.45
N SER A 92 3.87 -15.86 8.50
CA SER A 92 4.32 -14.46 8.46
C SER A 92 5.68 -14.33 9.14
N GLU A 93 6.57 -13.57 8.49
CA GLU A 93 7.93 -13.33 8.98
C GLU A 93 7.89 -12.61 10.34
N ASN A 94 8.52 -13.22 11.35
CA ASN A 94 8.59 -12.67 12.70
C ASN A 94 9.21 -11.26 12.65
N PRO A 95 8.49 -10.19 13.04
CA PRO A 95 9.00 -8.82 12.97
C PRO A 95 10.28 -8.62 13.81
N ARG A 96 10.55 -9.49 14.80
CA ARG A 96 11.78 -9.47 15.61
C ARG A 96 13.02 -10.06 14.90
N LYS A 97 12.86 -10.79 13.79
CA LYS A 97 14.00 -11.32 13.01
C LYS A 97 14.59 -10.31 12.01
N LYS A 98 13.99 -9.11 11.84
CA LYS A 98 14.50 -8.07 10.92
C LYS A 98 15.67 -7.22 11.46
N THR A 99 16.22 -7.55 12.63
CA THR A 99 17.32 -6.81 13.28
C THR A 99 18.53 -7.69 13.60
N ALA A 100 18.96 -8.53 12.64
CA ALA A 100 20.28 -9.16 12.64
C ALA A 100 20.90 -9.07 11.26
#